data_AF-A0A6G1AV74-F1
#
_entry.id   AF-A0A6G1AV74-F1
#
_cell.length_a   1.000
_cell.length_b   1.000
_cell.length_c   1.000
_cell.angle_alpha   90.00
_cell.angle_beta   90.00
_cell.angle_gamma   90.00
#
_symmetry.space_group_name_H-M   'P 1'
#
loop_
_entity.id
_entity.type
_entity.pdbx_description
1 polymer ?
#
loop_
_entity_poly.entity_id
_entity_poly.type
_entity_poly.pdbx_seq_one_letter_code
_entity_poly.pdbx_strand_id
1 'polypeptide(L)'
;VQFKRKVCYHLTPVRMAKINRSDNRCWRGCRERASLLHHWWECKLMQPLWKTVWRFFKKLKIELPYNPAIALLGIYPKDKKMLIQRGTCTPMFIAALSTMAELWKEPKCPLTDDWIKKI
;
A
#
# COMPACT_ATOMS: atom_id res chain seq x y z
N VAL A 1 0.39 -16.32 -2.20
CA VAL A 1 1.41 -15.51 -2.92
C VAL A 1 2.76 -15.68 -2.23
N GLN A 2 3.71 -16.36 -2.87
CA GLN A 2 5.05 -16.61 -2.31
C GLN A 2 6.00 -15.53 -2.81
N PHE A 3 6.23 -14.49 -1.99
CA PHE A 3 7.23 -13.47 -2.28
C PHE A 3 8.61 -14.09 -2.07
N LYS A 4 9.29 -14.53 -3.13
CA LYS A 4 10.68 -15.01 -3.05
C LYS A 4 11.57 -13.83 -2.65
N ARG A 5 11.85 -13.69 -1.34
CA ARG A 5 12.92 -12.82 -0.83
C ARG A 5 14.26 -13.42 -1.25
N LYS A 6 14.76 -13.04 -2.43
CA LYS A 6 16.12 -13.39 -2.85
C LYS A 6 17.10 -12.46 -2.14
N VAL A 7 17.57 -12.95 -0.98
CA VAL A 7 18.88 -12.72 -0.33
C VAL A 7 19.28 -11.27 -0.04
N CYS A 8 19.42 -10.94 1.25
CA CYS A 8 20.16 -9.76 1.71
C CYS A 8 21.64 -10.09 1.92
N TYR A 9 22.48 -9.07 1.69
CA TYR A 9 23.92 -8.94 2.00
C TYR A 9 24.82 -9.77 1.05
N HIS A 10 25.59 -9.24 0.09
CA HIS A 10 26.24 -7.94 -0.08
C HIS A 10 26.12 -7.44 -1.53
N LEU A 11 25.58 -6.25 -1.75
CA LEU A 11 25.65 -5.58 -3.05
C LEU A 11 26.98 -4.84 -3.13
N THR A 12 27.80 -5.15 -4.14
CA THR A 12 29.03 -4.39 -4.39
C THR A 12 28.69 -2.93 -4.70
N PRO A 13 29.53 -1.95 -4.30
CA PRO A 13 29.29 -0.53 -4.56
C PRO A 13 28.98 -0.23 -6.04
N VAL A 14 29.60 -0.97 -6.96
CA VAL A 14 29.35 -0.90 -8.41
C VAL A 14 27.92 -1.33 -8.78
N ARG A 15 27.36 -2.36 -8.13
CA ARG A 15 25.96 -2.79 -8.34
C ARG A 15 24.98 -1.81 -7.69
N MET A 16 25.28 -1.25 -6.52
CA MET A 16 24.47 -0.19 -5.92
C MET A 16 24.46 1.08 -6.78
N ALA A 17 25.61 1.48 -7.32
CA ALA A 17 25.72 2.61 -8.24
C ALA A 17 24.92 2.41 -9.55
N LYS A 18 24.79 1.15 -10.02
CA LYS A 18 23.92 0.80 -11.15
C LYS A 18 22.43 0.76 -10.79
N ILE A 19 22.07 0.38 -9.56
CA ILE A 19 20.68 0.45 -9.06
C ILE A 19 20.23 1.92 -8.93
N ASN A 20 21.16 2.83 -8.60
CA ASN A 20 20.90 4.26 -8.42
C ASN A 20 20.74 5.06 -9.73
N ARG A 21 20.53 4.38 -10.87
CA ARG A 21 20.22 5.00 -12.17
C ARG A 21 18.80 4.71 -12.66
N SER A 22 17.94 4.13 -11.81
CA SER A 22 16.52 4.09 -12.14
C SER A 22 15.93 5.49 -12.03
N ASP A 23 15.15 5.84 -13.04
CA ASP A 23 14.32 7.03 -13.06
C ASP A 23 13.64 7.22 -11.70
N ASN A 24 13.96 8.32 -11.01
CA ASN A 24 13.43 8.62 -9.69
C ASN A 24 12.00 9.14 -9.76
N ARG A 25 11.29 8.89 -10.86
CA ARG A 25 9.90 9.24 -11.08
C ARG A 25 8.99 8.10 -10.64
N CYS A 26 7.79 8.46 -10.23
CA CYS A 26 6.75 7.53 -9.85
C CYS A 26 6.49 6.52 -10.97
N TRP A 27 6.64 5.23 -10.66
CA TRP A 27 6.46 4.16 -11.65
C TRP A 27 5.02 4.08 -12.20
N ARG A 28 4.04 4.67 -11.49
CA ARG A 28 2.65 4.79 -11.96
C ARG A 28 2.47 5.87 -13.04
N GLY A 29 3.53 6.57 -13.42
CA GLY A 29 3.48 7.58 -14.49
C GLY A 29 2.90 8.93 -14.06
N CYS A 30 2.77 9.20 -12.75
CA CYS A 30 2.24 10.48 -12.27
C CYS A 30 3.25 11.65 -12.38
N ARG A 31 4.47 11.37 -12.84
CA ARG A 31 5.59 12.31 -13.11
C ARG A 31 6.21 12.99 -11.89
N GLU A 32 5.79 12.64 -10.68
CA GLU A 32 6.38 13.12 -9.42
C GLU A 32 7.55 12.24 -8.97
N ARG A 33 8.37 12.73 -8.03
CA ARG A 33 9.50 11.98 -7.49
C ARG A 33 9.02 10.77 -6.70
N ALA A 34 9.50 9.60 -7.08
CA ALA A 34 9.36 8.33 -6.41
C ALA A 34 9.91 8.37 -4.98
N SER A 35 9.03 8.29 -3.99
CA SER A 35 9.34 7.88 -2.62
C SER A 35 8.47 6.67 -2.26
N LEU A 36 8.85 5.90 -1.23
CA LEU A 36 8.00 4.79 -0.77
C LEU A 36 6.59 5.29 -0.41
N LEU A 37 6.53 6.38 0.36
CA LEU A 37 5.28 6.99 0.77
C LEU A 37 4.49 7.52 -0.43
N HIS A 38 5.16 8.09 -1.42
CA HIS A 38 4.54 8.55 -2.64
C HIS A 38 3.90 7.39 -3.41
N HIS A 39 4.62 6.30 -3.68
CA HIS A 39 4.10 5.18 -4.47
C HIS A 39 2.88 4.48 -3.86
N TRP A 40 2.84 4.44 -2.54
CA TRP A 40 1.84 3.68 -1.80
C TRP A 40 0.72 4.54 -1.25
N TRP A 41 0.94 5.83 -1.00
CA TRP A 41 -0.06 6.70 -0.37
C TRP A 41 -0.24 8.02 -1.11
N GLU A 42 0.78 8.88 -1.19
CA GLU A 42 0.60 10.27 -1.63
C GLU A 42 0.31 10.40 -3.13
N CYS A 43 0.64 9.40 -3.94
CA CYS A 43 0.38 9.42 -5.38
C CYS A 43 -1.10 9.67 -5.65
N LYS A 44 -1.39 10.70 -6.44
CA LYS A 44 -2.74 11.06 -6.88
C LYS A 44 -3.52 9.91 -7.53
N LEU A 45 -2.82 8.94 -8.14
CA LEU A 45 -3.42 7.76 -8.74
C LEU A 45 -3.84 6.71 -7.71
N MET A 46 -3.23 6.70 -6.51
CA MET A 46 -3.57 5.81 -5.41
C MET A 46 -4.64 6.36 -4.47
N GLN A 47 -4.72 7.68 -4.34
CA GLN A 47 -5.69 8.33 -3.47
C GLN A 47 -7.16 7.88 -3.68
N PRO A 48 -7.66 7.66 -4.92
CA PRO A 48 -9.02 7.15 -5.13
C PRO A 48 -9.26 5.77 -4.51
N LEU A 49 -8.26 4.88 -4.55
CA LEU A 49 -8.36 3.55 -3.95
C LEU A 49 -8.46 3.66 -2.42
N TRP A 50 -7.57 4.44 -1.80
CA TRP A 50 -7.59 4.62 -0.35
C TRP A 50 -8.88 5.27 0.15
N LYS A 51 -9.39 6.28 -0.56
CA LYS A 51 -10.71 6.85 -0.27
C LYS A 51 -11.82 5.80 -0.31
N THR A 52 -11.73 4.83 -1.22
CA THR A 52 -12.70 3.74 -1.34
C THR A 52 -12.61 2.75 -0.17
N VAL A 53 -11.38 2.36 0.21
CA VAL A 53 -11.12 1.54 1.39
C VAL A 53 -11.69 2.20 2.66
N TRP A 54 -11.47 3.50 2.84
CA TRP A 54 -12.03 4.24 3.98
C TRP A 54 -13.56 4.39 3.95
N ARG A 55 -14.15 4.56 2.76
CA ARG A 55 -15.62 4.52 2.60
C ARG A 55 -16.19 3.17 2.99
N PHE A 56 -15.49 2.08 2.68
CA PHE A 56 -15.90 0.74 3.08
C PHE A 56 -15.85 0.56 4.61
N PHE A 57 -14.77 1.00 5.27
CA PHE A 57 -14.71 1.01 6.73
C PHE A 57 -15.85 1.81 7.37
N LYS A 58 -16.18 2.98 6.80
CA LYS A 58 -17.31 3.79 7.26
C LYS A 58 -18.65 3.04 7.14
N LYS A 59 -18.87 2.28 6.07
CA LYS A 59 -20.06 1.41 5.92
C LYS A 59 -20.12 0.31 6.99
N LEU A 60 -18.97 -0.20 7.41
CA LEU A 60 -18.85 -1.17 8.50
C LEU A 60 -18.92 -0.54 9.90
N LYS A 61 -19.23 0.77 10.01
CA LYS A 61 -19.22 1.54 11.28
C LYS A 61 -17.86 1.53 11.99
N ILE A 62 -16.78 1.41 11.23
CA ILE A 62 -15.40 1.49 11.70
C ILE A 62 -14.88 2.89 11.38
N GLU A 63 -14.61 3.68 12.42
CA GLU A 63 -14.11 5.05 12.30
C GLU A 63 -12.59 5.06 12.43
N LEU A 64 -11.88 5.10 11.31
CA LEU A 64 -10.42 5.18 11.28
C LEU A 64 -9.96 6.54 10.77
N PRO A 65 -8.94 7.16 11.39
CA PRO A 65 -8.34 8.37 10.84
C PRO A 65 -7.65 8.05 9.52
N TYR A 66 -7.72 8.97 8.54
CA TYR A 66 -7.12 8.81 7.22
C TYR A 66 -5.61 9.02 7.28
N ASN A 67 -4.89 8.02 7.79
CA ASN A 67 -3.47 8.08 8.09
C ASN A 67 -2.70 6.94 7.41
N PRO A 68 -1.63 7.22 6.65
CA PRO A 68 -0.80 6.19 6.03
C PRO A 68 -0.18 5.22 7.04
N ALA A 69 0.13 5.64 8.27
CA ALA A 69 0.70 4.76 9.29
C ALA A 69 -0.25 3.62 9.68
N ILE A 70 -1.56 3.85 9.60
CA ILE A 70 -2.57 2.81 9.84
C ILE A 70 -2.59 1.83 8.66
N ALA A 71 -2.72 2.36 7.44
CA ALA A 71 -2.85 1.57 6.23
C ALA A 71 -1.58 0.76 5.88
N LEU A 72 -0.42 1.40 6.00
CA LEU A 72 0.86 0.83 5.54
C LEU A 72 1.59 0.09 6.66
N LEU A 73 1.48 0.55 7.90
CA LEU A 73 2.27 0.02 9.03
C LEU A 73 1.40 -0.66 10.10
N GLY A 74 0.06 -0.58 10.01
CA GLY A 74 -0.83 -1.16 11.00
C GLY A 74 -0.67 -0.54 12.39
N ILE A 75 -0.24 0.73 12.46
CA ILE A 75 -0.06 1.47 13.72
C ILE A 75 -1.39 2.12 14.07
N TYR A 76 -2.16 1.48 14.95
CA TYR A 76 -3.45 1.97 15.41
C TYR A 76 -3.30 2.86 16.66
N PRO A 77 -4.18 3.87 16.86
CA PRO A 77 -4.26 4.58 18.12
C PRO A 77 -4.64 3.63 19.26
N LYS A 78 -4.20 3.93 20.49
CA LYS A 78 -4.26 3.04 21.66
C LYS A 78 -5.66 2.88 22.28
N ASP A 79 -6.71 3.22 21.56
CA ASP A 79 -8.07 3.17 22.07
C ASP A 79 -8.59 1.72 22.15
N LYS A 80 -9.30 1.37 23.23
CA LYS A 80 -9.84 0.01 23.46
C LYS A 80 -10.72 -0.50 22.31
N LYS A 81 -11.47 0.42 21.67
CA LYS A 81 -12.30 0.14 20.48
C LYS A 81 -11.45 -0.21 19.25
N MET A 82 -10.31 0.46 19.09
CA MET A 82 -9.38 0.25 17.96
C MET A 82 -8.61 -1.07 18.09
N LEU A 83 -8.32 -1.53 19.32
CA LEU A 83 -7.72 -2.85 19.55
C LEU A 83 -8.59 -4.00 19.04
N ILE A 84 -9.91 -3.92 19.25
CA ILE A 84 -10.88 -4.92 18.75
C ILE A 84 -10.99 -4.81 17.22
N GLN A 85 -11.06 -3.57 16.70
CA GLN A 85 -11.15 -3.32 15.26
C GLN A 85 -9.87 -3.69 14.50
N ARG A 86 -8.71 -3.73 15.15
CA ARG A 86 -7.42 -4.13 14.56
C ARG A 86 -7.47 -5.51 13.93
N GLY A 87 -8.12 -6.47 14.59
CA GLY A 87 -8.26 -7.84 14.07
C GLY A 87 -9.01 -7.89 12.74
N THR A 88 -9.98 -6.99 12.55
CA THR A 88 -10.79 -6.89 11.33
C THR A 88 -10.12 -6.01 10.27
N CYS A 89 -9.48 -4.90 10.66
CA CYS A 89 -8.92 -3.92 9.71
C CYS A 89 -7.60 -4.36 9.09
N THR A 90 -6.74 -5.05 9.86
CA THR A 90 -5.42 -5.51 9.40
C THR A 90 -5.50 -6.42 8.18
N PRO A 91 -6.33 -7.50 8.15
CA PRO A 91 -6.45 -8.33 6.95
C PRO A 91 -7.00 -7.56 5.75
N MET A 92 -7.93 -6.61 5.94
CA MET A 92 -8.43 -5.77 4.84
C MET A 92 -7.34 -4.87 4.25
N PHE A 93 -6.52 -4.25 5.09
CA PHE A 93 -5.39 -3.45 4.61
C PHE A 93 -4.37 -4.32 3.86
N ILE A 94 -4.09 -5.52 4.36
CA ILE A 94 -3.22 -6.49 3.67
C ILE A 94 -3.80 -6.91 2.32
N ALA A 95 -5.12 -7.17 2.23
CA ALA A 95 -5.79 -7.51 0.99
C ALA A 95 -5.74 -6.36 -0.04
N ALA A 96 -5.98 -5.12 0.41
CA ALA A 96 -5.87 -3.92 -0.41
C ALA A 96 -4.42 -3.72 -0.92
N LEU A 97 -3.42 -3.84 -0.03
CA LEU A 97 -2.00 -3.76 -0.37
C LEU A 97 -1.57 -4.86 -1.35
N SER A 98 -2.04 -6.08 -1.15
CA SER A 98 -1.75 -7.21 -2.04
C SER A 98 -2.37 -7.02 -3.41
N THR A 99 -3.60 -6.51 -3.48
CA THR A 99 -4.27 -6.17 -4.75
C THR A 99 -3.52 -5.06 -5.48
N MET A 100 -3.11 -4.01 -4.77
CA MET A 100 -2.25 -2.98 -5.34
C MET A 100 -0.93 -3.54 -5.86
N ALA A 101 -0.28 -4.44 -5.09
CA ALA A 101 0.99 -5.06 -5.47
C ALA A 101 0.85 -6.02 -6.66
N GLU A 102 -0.29 -6.70 -6.82
CA GLU A 102 -0.54 -7.51 -8.01
C GLU A 102 -0.74 -6.63 -9.24
N LEU A 103 -1.41 -5.50 -9.08
CA LEU A 103 -1.50 -4.44 -10.08
C LEU A 103 -0.21 -3.63 -10.22
N TRP A 104 0.88 -4.01 -9.54
CA TRP A 104 2.23 -3.57 -9.95
C TRP A 104 2.73 -4.34 -11.18
N LYS A 105 2.18 -5.51 -11.50
CA LYS A 105 2.60 -6.30 -12.67
C LYS A 105 1.98 -5.81 -13.97
N GLU A 106 0.85 -5.09 -13.91
CA GLU A 106 0.19 -4.45 -15.03
C GLU A 106 -0.19 -3.01 -14.68
N PRO A 107 0.08 -2.00 -15.53
CA PRO A 107 -0.10 -0.57 -15.20
C PRO A 107 -1.57 -0.09 -15.03
N LYS A 108 -2.54 -1.01 -14.90
CA LYS A 108 -3.96 -0.67 -14.74
C LYS A 108 -4.27 -0.38 -13.27
N CYS A 109 -5.05 0.69 -13.03
CA CYS A 109 -5.56 0.99 -11.68
C CYS A 109 -6.63 -0.03 -11.27
N PRO A 110 -6.62 -0.53 -10.01
CA PRO A 110 -7.63 -1.46 -9.52
C PRO A 110 -9.02 -0.84 -9.58
N LEU A 111 -10.01 -1.63 -10.00
CA LEU A 111 -11.39 -1.32 -9.71
C LEU A 111 -11.72 -1.74 -8.25
N THR A 112 -12.81 -1.20 -7.72
CA THR A 112 -13.21 -1.43 -6.32
C THR A 112 -13.55 -2.91 -6.05
N ASP A 113 -13.90 -3.68 -7.07
CA ASP A 113 -14.39 -5.06 -6.90
C ASP A 113 -13.26 -6.09 -6.74
N ASP A 114 -12.04 -5.76 -7.16
CA ASP A 114 -10.93 -6.74 -7.21
C ASP A 114 -10.34 -7.06 -5.84
N TRP A 115 -10.33 -6.09 -4.91
CA TRP A 115 -9.82 -6.32 -3.56
C TRP A 115 -10.85 -6.93 -2.61
N ILE A 116 -12.14 -6.67 -2.84
CA ILE A 116 -13.24 -7.22 -2.03
C ILE A 116 -13.28 -8.75 -2.15
N LYS A 117 -12.98 -9.31 -3.34
CA LYS A 117 -12.90 -10.77 -3.55
C LYS A 117 -11.79 -11.47 -2.75
N LYS A 118 -10.86 -10.71 -2.15
CA LYS A 118 -9.70 -11.23 -1.40
C LYS A 118 -9.82 -11.05 0.11
N ILE A 119 -10.85 -10.34 0.57
CA ILE A 119 -11.23 -10.28 1.99
C ILE A 119 -11.96 -11.57 2.34
#